data_AF-A0A7C5KI68-F1
#
_entry.id   AF-A0A7C5KI68-F1
#
_cell.length_a   1.000
_cell.length_b   1.000
_cell.length_c   1.000
_cell.angle_alpha   90.00
_cell.angle_beta   90.00
_cell.angle_gamma   90.00
#
_symmetry.space_group_name_H-M   'P 1'
#
loop_
_entity.id
_entity.type
_entity.pdbx_description
1 polymer ?
#
loop_
_entity_poly.entity_id
_entity_poly.type
_entity_poly.pdbx_seq_one_letter_code
_entity_poly.pdbx_strand_id
1 'polypeptide(L)'
;AGLMGIKLDDHTDRVACETCHIPTFARGGVATKVFWDWRTAGRTRNGVGYREEGYIQGNGEARHTYKSIKGSFKYGENLVPVYRWFNGTVRYTTVHTRFDPSRPVEINHLEGSADDPGSRIWPFKRMRTFQPYDKGNDTLVYMHLWGDDEDAFWGNYDFARAIRHGMKDFGLPYSGEYGFVETWSWWPITHMVAPKEKALRCQDCHNANGRLKEVKGFYMPGRDRNLWVDRIGILLVAGTLLGVLGHGLLRILLKARRKAS
;
A
#
# COMPACT_ATOMS: atom_id res chain seq x y z
N ALA A 1 20.09 25.55 -10.25
CA ALA A 1 19.60 24.17 -10.36
C ALA A 1 19.64 23.74 -11.82
N GLY A 2 20.07 22.51 -12.13
CA GLY A 2 19.99 21.98 -13.50
C GLY A 2 18.57 21.54 -13.87
N LEU A 3 18.34 21.20 -15.15
CA LEU A 3 17.04 20.77 -15.67
C LEU A 3 16.40 19.62 -14.85
N MET A 4 17.23 18.70 -14.36
CA MET A 4 16.80 17.59 -13.51
C MET A 4 16.23 18.07 -12.16
N GLY A 5 16.85 19.07 -11.54
CA GLY A 5 16.40 19.60 -10.25
C GLY A 5 15.01 20.22 -10.37
N ILE A 6 14.83 21.09 -11.37
CA ILE A 6 13.53 21.71 -11.68
C ILE A 6 12.47 20.62 -11.91
N LYS A 7 12.81 19.57 -12.66
CA LYS A 7 11.84 18.50 -12.92
C LYS A 7 11.48 17.72 -11.66
N LEU A 8 12.42 17.50 -10.74
CA LEU A 8 12.14 16.86 -9.45
C LEU A 8 11.27 17.77 -8.58
N ASP A 9 11.51 19.07 -8.58
CA ASP A 9 10.72 20.05 -7.83
C ASP A 9 9.24 20.04 -8.29
N ASP A 10 8.98 19.97 -9.61
CA ASP A 10 7.62 19.83 -10.16
C ASP A 10 6.87 18.58 -9.64
N HIS A 11 7.59 17.50 -9.32
CA HIS A 11 6.92 16.29 -8.83
C HIS A 11 6.30 16.49 -7.46
N THR A 12 6.81 17.44 -6.67
CA THR A 12 6.36 17.67 -5.29
C THR A 12 4.90 18.14 -5.21
N ASP A 13 4.35 18.65 -6.31
CA ASP A 13 2.93 18.99 -6.44
C ASP A 13 2.03 17.76 -6.31
N ARG A 14 2.52 16.59 -6.73
CA ARG A 14 1.70 15.36 -6.89
C ARG A 14 2.28 14.14 -6.20
N VAL A 15 3.54 14.18 -5.77
CA VAL A 15 4.26 13.08 -5.15
C VAL A 15 4.80 13.57 -3.81
N ALA A 16 4.43 12.89 -2.73
CA ALA A 16 4.95 13.22 -1.40
C ALA A 16 6.46 12.95 -1.34
N CYS A 17 7.21 13.75 -0.57
CA CYS A 17 8.65 13.60 -0.40
C CYS A 17 9.01 12.17 0.04
N GLU A 18 8.19 11.63 0.95
CA GLU A 18 8.27 10.27 1.50
C GLU A 18 8.27 9.21 0.40
N THR A 19 7.49 9.39 -0.67
CA THR A 19 7.40 8.42 -1.78
C THR A 19 8.76 8.22 -2.43
N CYS A 20 9.48 9.31 -2.70
CA CYS A 20 10.80 9.27 -3.33
C CYS A 20 11.92 8.91 -2.34
N HIS A 21 11.80 9.39 -1.11
CA HIS A 21 12.88 9.35 -0.13
C HIS A 21 12.82 8.16 0.83
N ILE A 22 11.75 7.36 0.83
CA ILE A 22 11.63 6.14 1.64
C ILE A 22 11.36 4.94 0.71
N PRO A 23 12.39 4.46 -0.02
CA PRO A 23 12.23 3.38 -1.01
C PRO A 23 11.83 2.04 -0.37
N THR A 24 12.23 1.81 0.87
CA THR A 24 11.86 0.63 1.68
C THR A 24 11.72 0.99 3.16
N PHE A 25 10.86 0.25 3.87
CA PHE A 25 10.67 0.33 5.32
C PHE A 25 11.03 -1.01 6.01
N ALA A 26 11.05 -1.03 7.35
CA ALA A 26 11.54 -2.17 8.14
C ALA A 26 12.99 -2.55 7.76
N ARG A 27 13.86 -1.54 7.71
CA ARG A 27 15.30 -1.69 7.42
C ARG A 27 16.09 -1.96 8.70
N GLY A 28 17.34 -2.39 8.55
CA GLY A 28 18.28 -2.54 9.67
C GLY A 28 18.17 -3.88 10.42
N GLY A 29 17.63 -4.91 9.77
CA GLY A 29 17.54 -6.24 10.37
C GLY A 29 16.37 -6.40 11.34
N VAL A 30 15.41 -5.48 11.35
CA VAL A 30 14.26 -5.50 12.27
C VAL A 30 12.96 -5.61 11.48
N ALA A 31 12.30 -6.77 11.61
CA ALA A 31 11.12 -7.08 10.85
C ALA A 31 9.85 -6.46 11.41
N THR A 32 8.89 -6.20 10.53
CA THR A 32 7.56 -5.71 10.90
C THR A 32 6.49 -6.72 10.51
N LYS A 33 5.43 -6.83 11.33
CA LYS A 33 4.26 -7.66 10.98
C LYS A 33 3.57 -7.07 9.77
N VAL A 34 3.28 -7.91 8.77
CA VAL A 34 2.49 -7.56 7.57
C VAL A 34 1.18 -8.34 7.50
N PHE A 35 1.06 -9.40 8.30
CA PHE A 35 -0.10 -10.26 8.39
C PHE A 35 -0.33 -10.71 9.83
N TRP A 36 -1.59 -10.73 10.27
CA TRP A 36 -2.01 -11.24 11.58
C TRP A 36 -3.32 -12.02 11.44
N ASP A 37 -3.31 -13.31 11.74
CA ASP A 37 -4.47 -14.18 11.65
C ASP A 37 -4.98 -14.59 13.02
N TRP A 38 -6.08 -14.00 13.48
CA TRP A 38 -6.73 -14.41 14.73
C TRP A 38 -7.49 -15.73 14.61
N ARG A 39 -7.78 -16.22 13.41
CA ARG A 39 -8.50 -17.51 13.23
C ARG A 39 -7.75 -18.69 13.82
N THR A 40 -6.43 -18.58 13.94
CA THR A 40 -5.58 -19.65 14.49
C THR A 40 -5.35 -19.51 15.99
N ALA A 41 -5.82 -18.44 16.63
CA ALA A 41 -5.64 -18.23 18.06
C ALA A 41 -6.37 -19.29 18.88
N GLY A 42 -5.92 -19.49 20.11
CA GLY A 42 -6.52 -20.41 21.08
C GLY A 42 -6.07 -21.86 21.02
N ARG A 43 -5.16 -22.24 20.12
CA ARG A 43 -4.57 -23.60 20.16
C ARG A 43 -3.68 -23.74 21.38
N THR A 44 -3.88 -24.80 22.16
CA THR A 44 -3.09 -25.13 23.35
C THR A 44 -2.29 -26.42 23.16
N ARG A 45 -1.25 -26.64 23.97
CA ARG A 45 -0.58 -27.93 24.13
C ARG A 45 -0.78 -28.38 25.57
N ASN A 46 -1.44 -29.52 25.78
CA ASN A 46 -1.77 -30.04 27.11
C ASN A 46 -2.53 -29.02 27.99
N GLY A 47 -3.49 -28.29 27.41
CA GLY A 47 -4.25 -27.25 28.10
C GLY A 47 -3.51 -25.93 28.34
N VAL A 48 -2.21 -25.85 28.00
CA VAL A 48 -1.40 -24.64 28.20
C VAL A 48 -1.20 -23.92 26.87
N GLY A 49 -1.38 -22.60 26.87
CA GLY A 49 -1.06 -21.75 25.73
C GLY A 49 0.43 -21.78 25.41
N TYR A 50 0.76 -21.85 24.12
CA TYR A 50 2.14 -21.88 23.63
C TYR A 50 2.41 -20.78 22.60
N ARG A 51 3.69 -20.66 22.24
CA ARG A 51 4.21 -19.78 21.18
C ARG A 51 5.11 -20.57 20.26
N GLU A 52 5.16 -20.18 18.99
CA GLU A 52 6.11 -20.73 18.01
C GLU A 52 7.00 -19.61 17.53
N GLU A 53 8.29 -19.93 17.40
CA GLU A 53 9.27 -19.10 16.72
C GLU A 53 9.47 -19.68 15.32
N GLY A 54 9.37 -18.84 14.30
CA GLY A 54 9.46 -19.29 12.91
C GLY A 54 9.98 -18.22 11.97
N TYR A 55 10.57 -17.17 12.54
CA TYR A 55 11.15 -16.07 11.78
C TYR A 55 12.38 -15.55 12.52
N ILE A 56 13.55 -15.71 11.91
CA ILE A 56 14.80 -15.10 12.38
C ILE A 56 14.98 -13.82 11.60
N GLN A 57 15.09 -12.70 12.31
CA GLN A 57 15.27 -11.40 11.70
C GLN A 57 16.70 -11.23 11.17
N GLY A 58 16.92 -10.24 10.31
CA GLY A 58 18.25 -9.91 9.80
C GLY A 58 19.27 -9.55 10.89
N ASN A 59 18.83 -9.10 12.07
CA ASN A 59 19.70 -8.86 13.23
C ASN A 59 20.00 -10.13 14.07
N GLY A 60 19.49 -11.30 13.68
CA GLY A 60 19.67 -12.57 14.38
C GLY A 60 18.62 -12.86 15.46
N GLU A 61 17.77 -11.90 15.84
CA GLU A 61 16.75 -12.11 16.87
C GLU A 61 15.53 -12.84 16.31
N ALA A 62 15.02 -13.82 17.06
CA ALA A 62 13.82 -14.56 16.71
C ALA A 62 12.53 -13.74 16.95
N ARG A 63 11.53 -13.97 16.09
CA ARG A 63 10.15 -13.49 16.25
C ARG A 63 9.20 -14.65 16.37
N HIS A 64 8.24 -14.50 17.28
CA HIS A 64 7.12 -15.42 17.36
C HIS A 64 6.23 -15.30 16.11
N THR A 65 6.08 -16.40 15.37
CA THR A 65 5.16 -16.55 14.24
C THR A 65 3.79 -17.03 14.68
N TYR A 66 3.66 -17.51 15.91
CA TYR A 66 2.39 -17.86 16.52
C TYR A 66 2.41 -17.58 18.03
N LYS A 67 1.27 -17.13 18.56
CA LYS A 67 1.00 -17.08 20.00
C LYS A 67 -0.45 -17.50 20.23
N SER A 68 -0.70 -18.39 21.19
CA SER A 68 -2.07 -18.86 21.50
C SER A 68 -3.03 -17.71 21.79
N ILE A 69 -2.55 -16.69 22.50
CA ILE A 69 -3.29 -15.47 22.84
C ILE A 69 -3.59 -14.52 21.66
N LYS A 70 -2.99 -14.73 20.49
CA LYS A 70 -3.05 -13.77 19.37
C LYS A 70 -3.18 -14.43 17.99
N GLY A 71 -2.96 -15.72 17.83
CA GLY A 71 -2.92 -16.38 16.53
C GLY A 71 -1.58 -16.24 15.81
N SER A 72 -1.62 -16.28 14.47
CA SER A 72 -0.43 -16.39 13.62
C SER A 72 0.00 -15.05 13.03
N PHE A 73 1.30 -14.91 12.73
CA PHE A 73 1.89 -13.69 12.18
C PHE A 73 2.76 -14.01 10.96
N LYS A 74 2.81 -13.09 9.99
CA LYS A 74 3.90 -13.04 9.00
C LYS A 74 4.62 -11.71 9.12
N TYR A 75 5.93 -11.77 8.91
CA TYR A 75 6.84 -10.65 9.02
C TYR A 75 7.51 -10.38 7.68
N GLY A 76 8.06 -9.17 7.54
CA GLY A 76 8.94 -8.82 6.45
C GLY A 76 9.90 -7.70 6.83
N GLU A 77 10.98 -7.62 6.05
CA GLU A 77 12.07 -6.65 6.17
C GLU A 77 12.34 -6.01 4.82
N ASN A 78 12.91 -4.81 4.82
CA ASN A 78 13.24 -4.05 3.62
C ASN A 78 12.08 -3.98 2.61
N LEU A 79 10.87 -3.81 3.13
CA LEU A 79 9.63 -3.91 2.37
C LEU A 79 9.40 -2.66 1.53
N VAL A 80 8.88 -2.86 0.33
CA VAL A 80 8.46 -1.77 -0.56
C VAL A 80 7.10 -1.25 -0.10
N PRO A 81 6.93 0.08 0.08
CA PRO A 81 5.63 0.65 0.38
C PRO A 81 4.60 0.39 -0.72
N VAL A 82 3.32 0.38 -0.35
CA VAL A 82 2.22 0.52 -1.30
C VAL A 82 1.96 1.99 -1.51
N TYR A 83 1.87 2.43 -2.76
CA TYR A 83 1.64 3.83 -3.09
C TYR A 83 0.16 4.08 -3.39
N ARG A 84 -0.42 5.12 -2.81
CA ARG A 84 -1.82 5.53 -3.05
C ARG A 84 -1.93 7.06 -3.08
N TRP A 85 -2.94 7.56 -3.77
CA TRP A 85 -3.37 8.95 -3.60
C TRP A 85 -3.87 9.17 -2.18
N PHE A 86 -3.47 10.30 -1.60
CA PHE A 86 -3.83 10.67 -0.25
C PHE A 86 -3.90 12.20 -0.12
N ASN A 87 -5.00 12.71 0.45
CA ASN A 87 -5.21 14.15 0.71
C ASN A 87 -5.12 14.56 2.19
N GLY A 88 -4.64 13.66 3.06
CA GLY A 88 -4.56 13.91 4.50
C GLY A 88 -5.78 13.42 5.29
N THR A 89 -6.89 13.08 4.62
CA THR A 89 -8.11 12.63 5.30
C THR A 89 -8.19 11.11 5.36
N VAL A 90 -8.51 10.60 6.55
CA VAL A 90 -8.69 9.17 6.80
C VAL A 90 -10.09 8.94 7.34
N ARG A 91 -10.88 8.08 6.68
CA ARG A 91 -12.16 7.60 7.19
C ARG A 91 -11.98 6.29 7.95
N TYR A 92 -12.39 6.26 9.21
CA TYR A 92 -12.25 5.08 10.05
C TYR A 92 -13.53 4.24 10.05
N THR A 93 -13.37 2.93 9.90
CA THR A 93 -14.42 1.96 10.22
C THR A 93 -14.50 1.84 11.73
N THR A 94 -15.68 2.11 12.28
CA THR A 94 -15.92 2.08 13.73
C THR A 94 -16.70 0.81 14.11
N VAL A 95 -16.88 0.58 15.40
CA VAL A 95 -17.71 -0.53 15.90
C VAL A 95 -19.19 -0.39 15.51
N HIS A 96 -19.65 0.81 15.14
CA HIS A 96 -21.00 1.06 14.66
C HIS A 96 -21.15 0.94 13.14
N THR A 97 -20.04 0.81 12.42
CA THR A 97 -20.04 0.74 10.96
C THR A 97 -20.41 -0.67 10.52
N ARG A 98 -21.49 -0.80 9.75
CA ARG A 98 -21.84 -2.03 9.04
C ARG A 98 -21.03 -2.17 7.76
N PHE A 99 -20.62 -3.40 7.42
CA PHE A 99 -19.83 -3.68 6.22
C PHE A 99 -20.24 -5.00 5.56
N ASP A 100 -19.79 -5.23 4.33
CA ASP A 100 -19.90 -6.52 3.63
C ASP A 100 -18.73 -7.43 4.04
N PRO A 101 -18.94 -8.51 4.81
CA PRO A 101 -17.87 -9.39 5.30
C PRO A 101 -17.29 -10.30 4.20
N SER A 102 -17.87 -10.32 2.99
CA SER A 102 -17.31 -11.07 1.85
C SER A 102 -16.09 -10.40 1.21
N ARG A 103 -15.81 -9.14 1.58
CA ARG A 103 -14.70 -8.34 1.06
C ARG A 103 -13.79 -7.85 2.19
N PRO A 104 -12.51 -7.56 1.90
CA PRO A 104 -11.66 -6.94 2.89
C PRO A 104 -12.20 -5.58 3.36
N VAL A 105 -12.30 -5.38 4.67
CA VAL A 105 -12.76 -4.14 5.29
C VAL A 105 -11.57 -3.24 5.58
N GLU A 106 -11.55 -2.02 5.05
CA GLU A 106 -10.52 -1.06 5.41
C GLU A 106 -10.85 -0.44 6.78
N ILE A 107 -10.00 -0.70 7.78
CA ILE A 107 -10.14 -0.12 9.12
C ILE A 107 -9.96 1.40 9.07
N ASN A 108 -9.06 1.86 8.20
CA ASN A 108 -8.77 3.25 7.99
C ASN A 108 -8.60 3.52 6.50
N HIS A 109 -9.72 3.83 5.86
CA HIS A 109 -9.78 4.14 4.45
C HIS A 109 -9.12 5.50 4.18
N LEU A 110 -8.23 5.53 3.18
CA LEU A 110 -7.45 6.70 2.82
C LEU A 110 -8.19 7.48 1.73
N GLU A 111 -8.53 8.75 1.99
CA GLU A 111 -9.10 9.63 0.99
C GLU A 111 -8.05 10.19 0.05
N GLY A 112 -8.47 10.42 -1.20
CA GLY A 112 -7.67 11.10 -2.19
C GLY A 112 -7.83 10.45 -3.55
N SER A 113 -7.56 11.23 -4.59
CA SER A 113 -7.64 10.75 -5.97
C SER A 113 -6.68 11.53 -6.85
N ALA A 114 -6.49 11.08 -8.09
CA ALA A 114 -5.75 11.87 -9.06
C ALA A 114 -6.45 13.20 -9.34
N ASP A 115 -7.76 13.27 -9.38
CA ASP A 115 -8.48 14.50 -9.75
C ASP A 115 -8.56 15.52 -8.60
N ASP A 116 -8.19 15.12 -7.39
CA ASP A 116 -8.12 16.00 -6.23
C ASP A 116 -6.79 16.79 -6.24
N PRO A 117 -6.83 18.13 -6.36
CA PRO A 117 -5.62 18.95 -6.38
C PRO A 117 -4.87 18.95 -5.04
N GLY A 118 -5.54 18.64 -3.93
CA GLY A 118 -4.93 18.49 -2.61
C GLY A 118 -4.30 17.11 -2.39
N SER A 119 -4.53 16.16 -3.29
CA SER A 119 -3.99 14.80 -3.18
C SER A 119 -2.58 14.69 -3.72
N ARG A 120 -1.75 13.92 -3.01
CA ARG A 120 -0.43 13.47 -3.46
C ARG A 120 -0.32 11.96 -3.38
N ILE A 121 0.64 11.39 -4.10
CA ILE A 121 0.98 9.97 -3.99
C ILE A 121 1.86 9.77 -2.75
N TRP A 122 1.38 8.98 -1.80
CA TRP A 122 2.04 8.68 -0.52
C TRP A 122 2.41 7.20 -0.38
N PRO A 123 3.49 6.87 0.35
CA PRO A 123 3.87 5.51 0.67
C PRO A 123 3.18 5.01 1.96
N PHE A 124 2.62 3.82 1.91
CA PHE A 124 1.94 3.17 3.03
C PHE A 124 2.43 1.74 3.26
N LYS A 125 2.50 1.35 4.53
CA LYS A 125 2.46 -0.06 4.90
C LYS A 125 1.01 -0.51 4.96
N ARG A 126 0.67 -1.58 4.22
CA ARG A 126 -0.58 -2.32 4.44
C ARG A 126 -0.34 -3.43 5.45
N MET A 127 -1.14 -3.45 6.51
CA MET A 127 -1.27 -4.58 7.41
C MET A 127 -2.56 -5.33 7.07
N ARG A 128 -2.44 -6.62 6.71
CA ARG A 128 -3.59 -7.52 6.53
C ARG A 128 -3.88 -8.24 7.85
N THR A 129 -5.14 -8.34 8.23
CA THR A 129 -5.54 -9.05 9.45
C THR A 129 -6.79 -9.87 9.18
N PHE A 130 -6.90 -11.06 9.76
CA PHE A 130 -8.19 -11.69 9.97
C PHE A 130 -8.53 -11.51 11.43
N GLN A 131 -9.60 -10.79 11.73
CA GLN A 131 -10.05 -10.48 13.09
C GLN A 131 -11.51 -10.88 13.29
N PRO A 132 -11.93 -11.15 14.53
CA PRO A 132 -13.33 -11.45 14.79
C PRO A 132 -14.21 -10.25 14.49
N TYR A 133 -15.45 -10.55 14.11
CA TYR A 133 -16.53 -9.58 13.90
C TYR A 133 -17.86 -10.19 14.33
N ASP A 134 -18.87 -9.34 14.54
CA ASP A 134 -20.23 -9.78 14.86
C ASP A 134 -20.91 -10.22 13.56
N LYS A 135 -21.14 -11.53 13.43
CA LYS A 135 -21.68 -12.13 12.21
C LYS A 135 -23.16 -11.81 11.98
N GLY A 136 -23.91 -11.57 13.04
CA GLY A 136 -25.34 -11.23 12.93
C GLY A 136 -25.57 -9.74 12.66
N ASN A 137 -24.66 -8.87 13.10
CA ASN A 137 -24.79 -7.42 12.92
C ASN A 137 -23.93 -6.82 11.80
N ASP A 138 -22.99 -7.60 11.24
CA ASP A 138 -22.01 -7.17 10.24
C ASP A 138 -21.16 -5.97 10.69
N THR A 139 -20.77 -5.97 11.97
CA THR A 139 -19.97 -4.91 12.59
C THR A 139 -18.69 -5.45 13.21
N LEU A 140 -17.72 -4.56 13.47
CA LEU A 140 -16.56 -4.91 14.29
C LEU A 140 -17.01 -5.24 15.72
N VAL A 141 -16.15 -5.93 16.46
CA VAL A 141 -16.37 -6.27 17.87
C VAL A 141 -15.24 -5.76 18.75
N TYR A 142 -15.57 -5.41 19.98
CA TYR A 142 -14.61 -5.29 21.06
C TYR A 142 -14.47 -6.63 21.79
N MET A 143 -13.26 -6.89 22.27
CA MET A 143 -12.93 -8.11 23.00
C MET A 143 -12.28 -7.75 24.31
N HIS A 144 -12.71 -8.41 25.38
CA HIS A 144 -11.98 -8.45 26.63
C HIS A 144 -10.76 -9.36 26.50
N LEU A 145 -9.61 -8.78 26.17
CA LEU A 145 -8.39 -9.55 25.89
C LEU A 145 -7.61 -9.92 27.15
N TRP A 146 -7.60 -9.05 28.16
CA TRP A 146 -6.71 -9.16 29.32
C TRP A 146 -7.46 -8.80 30.60
N GLY A 147 -7.28 -9.63 31.63
CA GLY A 147 -7.86 -9.51 32.96
C GLY A 147 -7.53 -10.76 33.77
N ASP A 148 -7.68 -10.68 35.10
CA ASP A 148 -7.60 -11.83 36.01
C ASP A 148 -9.03 -12.33 36.30
N ASP A 149 -9.72 -12.71 35.24
CA ASP A 149 -11.11 -13.15 35.24
C ASP A 149 -11.34 -14.22 34.17
N GLU A 150 -12.47 -14.92 34.29
CA GLU A 150 -12.80 -16.02 33.41
C GLU A 150 -13.25 -15.61 32.00
N ASP A 151 -13.41 -14.31 31.72
CA ASP A 151 -13.87 -13.78 30.44
C ASP A 151 -12.73 -13.32 29.54
N ALA A 152 -11.54 -13.06 30.10
CA ALA A 152 -10.36 -12.61 29.35
C ALA A 152 -9.85 -13.66 28.34
N PHE A 153 -9.81 -13.28 27.05
CA PHE A 153 -9.36 -14.17 25.96
C PHE A 153 -7.96 -14.75 26.19
N TRP A 154 -7.03 -13.98 26.78
CA TRP A 154 -5.66 -14.45 26.97
C TRP A 154 -5.53 -15.57 28.01
N GLY A 155 -6.54 -15.74 28.89
CA GLY A 155 -6.61 -16.81 29.88
C GLY A 155 -7.42 -18.03 29.42
N ASN A 156 -8.56 -17.81 28.74
CA ASN A 156 -9.53 -18.87 28.41
C ASN A 156 -9.54 -19.33 26.94
N TYR A 157 -9.01 -18.51 26.01
CA TYR A 157 -9.07 -18.71 24.56
C TYR A 157 -10.47 -18.82 23.94
N ASP A 158 -11.52 -18.31 24.61
CA ASP A 158 -12.91 -18.30 24.15
C ASP A 158 -13.28 -16.93 23.55
N PHE A 159 -13.42 -16.90 22.21
CA PHE A 159 -13.80 -15.69 21.49
C PHE A 159 -15.21 -15.21 21.84
N ALA A 160 -16.20 -16.09 21.90
CA ALA A 160 -17.59 -15.70 22.12
C ALA A 160 -17.77 -15.06 23.51
N ARG A 161 -17.09 -15.63 24.52
CA ARG A 161 -17.06 -15.10 25.87
C ARG A 161 -16.38 -13.72 25.92
N ALA A 162 -15.18 -13.60 25.36
CA ALA A 162 -14.44 -12.34 25.34
C ALA A 162 -15.14 -11.22 24.56
N ILE A 163 -15.81 -11.55 23.45
CA ILE A 163 -16.61 -10.60 22.66
C ILE A 163 -17.83 -10.16 23.45
N ARG A 164 -18.57 -11.09 24.07
CA ARG A 164 -19.76 -10.77 24.87
C ARG A 164 -19.41 -9.81 26.01
N HIS A 165 -18.32 -10.06 26.73
CA HIS A 165 -17.84 -9.17 27.79
C HIS A 165 -17.44 -7.81 27.21
N GLY A 166 -16.55 -7.80 26.21
CA GLY A 166 -16.04 -6.56 25.62
C GLY A 166 -17.13 -5.67 24.99
N MET A 167 -18.16 -6.25 24.39
CA MET A 167 -19.28 -5.48 23.85
C MET A 167 -20.19 -4.95 24.97
N LYS A 168 -20.43 -5.75 26.02
CA LYS A 168 -21.25 -5.36 27.18
C LYS A 168 -20.64 -4.18 27.93
N ASP A 169 -19.32 -4.14 28.12
CA ASP A 169 -18.63 -3.05 28.82
C ASP A 169 -18.85 -1.68 28.18
N PHE A 170 -19.07 -1.66 26.87
CA PHE A 170 -19.31 -0.45 26.10
C PHE A 170 -20.80 -0.25 25.75
N GLY A 171 -21.71 -1.06 26.31
CA GLY A 171 -23.15 -0.97 26.03
C GLY A 171 -23.51 -1.25 24.57
N LEU A 172 -22.71 -2.06 23.87
CA LEU A 172 -22.89 -2.37 22.46
C LEU A 172 -23.62 -3.71 22.27
N PRO A 173 -24.49 -3.82 21.24
CA PRO A 173 -25.17 -5.07 20.96
C PRO A 173 -24.19 -6.12 20.42
N TYR A 174 -24.38 -7.37 20.82
CA TYR A 174 -23.72 -8.54 20.23
C TYR A 174 -24.78 -9.55 19.83
N SER A 175 -24.76 -10.02 18.57
CA SER A 175 -25.75 -10.99 18.08
C SER A 175 -25.67 -12.36 18.77
N GLY A 176 -24.55 -12.66 19.42
CA GLY A 176 -24.25 -13.98 19.96
C GLY A 176 -23.48 -14.87 18.98
N GLU A 177 -23.32 -14.46 17.72
CA GLU A 177 -22.52 -15.15 16.71
C GLU A 177 -21.32 -14.30 16.29
N TYR A 178 -20.15 -14.92 16.20
CA TYR A 178 -18.98 -14.27 15.61
C TYR A 178 -18.49 -15.02 14.38
N GLY A 179 -17.86 -14.29 13.48
CA GLY A 179 -17.07 -14.84 12.38
C GLY A 179 -15.70 -14.18 12.34
N PHE A 180 -14.95 -14.42 11.27
CA PHE A 180 -13.70 -13.69 11.00
C PHE A 180 -13.79 -13.00 9.65
N VAL A 181 -13.34 -11.75 9.60
CA VAL A 181 -13.32 -10.95 8.38
C VAL A 181 -11.89 -10.50 8.09
N GLU A 182 -11.54 -10.43 6.80
CA GLU A 182 -10.28 -9.82 6.40
C GLU A 182 -10.37 -8.30 6.57
N THR A 183 -9.38 -7.70 7.22
CA THR A 183 -9.28 -6.27 7.42
C THR A 183 -7.93 -5.76 6.93
N TRP A 184 -7.94 -4.56 6.35
CA TRP A 184 -6.74 -3.85 5.93
C TRP A 184 -6.59 -2.58 6.78
N SER A 185 -5.40 -2.39 7.36
CA SER A 185 -5.01 -1.10 7.91
C SER A 185 -3.80 -0.53 7.18
N TRP A 186 -3.86 0.77 6.91
CA TRP A 186 -2.88 1.52 6.16
C TRP A 186 -2.11 2.45 7.09
N TRP A 187 -0.79 2.34 7.10
CA TRP A 187 0.06 3.16 7.97
C TRP A 187 1.00 3.98 7.08
N PRO A 188 0.92 5.33 7.13
CA PRO A 188 1.80 6.16 6.34
C PRO A 188 3.25 5.93 6.74
N ILE A 189 4.13 5.81 5.75
CA ILE A 189 5.56 5.64 5.97
C ILE A 189 6.21 7.02 5.97
N THR A 190 6.49 7.54 7.16
CA THR A 190 7.00 8.91 7.39
C THR A 190 8.42 8.96 7.95
N HIS A 191 9.00 7.80 8.27
CA HIS A 191 10.32 7.67 8.88
C HIS A 191 11.21 6.78 8.02
N MET A 192 12.49 6.68 8.36
CA MET A 192 13.51 5.95 7.57
C MET A 192 13.79 6.59 6.21
N VAL A 193 13.82 7.92 6.15
CA VAL A 193 14.38 8.64 4.99
C VAL A 193 15.75 8.07 4.65
N ALA A 194 15.95 7.70 3.39
CA ALA A 194 17.20 7.17 2.89
C ALA A 194 18.17 8.31 2.54
N PRO A 195 19.49 8.06 2.57
CA PRO A 195 20.45 8.96 1.93
C PRO A 195 20.04 9.27 0.49
N LYS A 196 20.31 10.51 0.03
CA LYS A 196 19.83 11.02 -1.28
C LYS A 196 20.23 10.12 -2.46
N GLU A 197 21.37 9.45 -2.39
CA GLU A 197 21.89 8.54 -3.42
C GLU A 197 21.01 7.29 -3.60
N LYS A 198 20.22 6.96 -2.58
CA LYS A 198 19.28 5.83 -2.53
C LYS A 198 17.82 6.26 -2.72
N ALA A 199 17.55 7.54 -2.95
CA ALA A 199 16.21 7.99 -3.33
C ALA A 199 15.80 7.34 -4.65
N LEU A 200 14.50 7.16 -4.84
CA LEU A 200 13.96 6.63 -6.09
C LEU A 200 14.35 7.54 -7.26
N ARG A 201 14.70 6.91 -8.38
CA ARG A 201 15.06 7.54 -9.64
C ARG A 201 13.88 7.46 -10.62
N CYS A 202 13.97 8.20 -11.71
CA CYS A 202 12.89 8.31 -12.70
C CYS A 202 12.36 6.93 -13.15
N GLN A 203 13.27 6.00 -13.48
CA GLN A 203 12.91 4.68 -13.97
C GLN A 203 12.28 3.77 -12.90
N ASP A 204 12.47 4.06 -11.61
CA ASP A 204 11.82 3.29 -10.56
C ASP A 204 10.29 3.47 -10.63
N CYS A 205 9.80 4.63 -11.08
CA CYS A 205 8.37 4.93 -11.18
C CYS A 205 7.83 4.87 -12.60
N HIS A 206 8.56 5.44 -13.57
CA HIS A 206 8.15 5.58 -14.98
C HIS A 206 8.29 4.31 -15.82
N ASN A 207 8.58 3.16 -15.20
CA ASN A 207 8.56 1.87 -15.86
C ASN A 207 7.15 1.25 -15.74
N ALA A 208 6.70 0.51 -16.76
CA ALA A 208 5.44 -0.24 -16.74
C ALA A 208 5.31 -1.15 -15.50
N ASN A 209 6.41 -1.73 -15.04
CA ASN A 209 6.48 -2.56 -13.83
C ASN A 209 7.12 -1.84 -12.63
N GLY A 210 7.10 -0.50 -12.64
CA GLY A 210 7.68 0.34 -11.59
C GLY A 210 6.87 0.40 -10.30
N ARG A 211 7.33 1.23 -9.36
CA ARG A 211 6.75 1.50 -8.03
C ARG A 211 5.28 1.90 -8.11
N LEU A 212 4.93 2.70 -9.11
CA LEU A 212 3.61 3.30 -9.24
C LEU A 212 2.69 2.52 -10.19
N LYS A 213 3.01 1.28 -10.56
CA LYS A 213 2.23 0.49 -11.53
C LYS A 213 0.73 0.33 -11.17
N GLU A 214 0.41 0.28 -9.88
CA GLU A 214 -0.97 0.12 -9.40
C GLU A 214 -1.70 1.45 -9.15
N VAL A 215 -1.01 2.60 -9.25
CA VAL A 215 -1.62 3.91 -8.97
C VAL A 215 -2.35 4.43 -10.20
N LYS A 216 -3.67 4.48 -10.16
CA LYS A 216 -4.51 4.83 -11.32
C LYS A 216 -4.93 6.31 -11.31
N GLY A 217 -5.64 6.72 -12.36
CA GLY A 217 -6.29 8.03 -12.47
C GLY A 217 -5.49 9.10 -13.20
N PHE A 218 -4.31 8.79 -13.73
CA PHE A 218 -3.50 9.76 -14.47
C PHE A 218 -2.62 9.07 -15.51
N TYR A 219 -2.18 9.84 -16.50
CA TYR A 219 -1.20 9.42 -17.48
C TYR A 219 0.22 9.63 -16.95
N MET A 220 1.03 8.58 -16.97
CA MET A 220 2.43 8.61 -16.61
C MET A 220 3.31 8.24 -17.81
N PRO A 221 4.19 9.15 -18.28
CA PRO A 221 5.14 8.85 -19.34
C PRO A 221 5.97 7.60 -19.02
N GLY A 222 6.15 6.72 -19.99
CA GLY A 222 6.96 5.49 -19.88
C GLY A 222 6.21 4.31 -19.26
N ARG A 223 5.37 4.54 -18.23
CA ARG A 223 4.52 3.50 -17.63
C ARG A 223 3.30 3.25 -18.49
N ASP A 224 2.57 4.31 -18.80
CA ASP A 224 1.36 4.26 -19.60
C ASP A 224 1.70 4.44 -21.08
N ARG A 225 0.89 3.81 -21.93
CA ARG A 225 0.97 3.98 -23.38
C ARG A 225 -0.40 4.36 -23.89
N ASN A 226 -0.46 5.35 -24.75
CA ASN A 226 -1.67 5.67 -25.49
C ASN A 226 -1.38 5.43 -26.96
N LEU A 227 -1.85 4.31 -27.48
CA LEU A 227 -1.57 3.85 -28.85
C LEU A 227 -1.91 4.91 -29.91
N TRP A 228 -2.94 5.74 -29.68
CA TRP A 228 -3.32 6.79 -30.63
C TRP A 228 -2.35 7.97 -30.57
N VAL A 229 -2.01 8.44 -29.38
CA VAL A 229 -1.02 9.51 -29.19
C VAL A 229 0.35 9.07 -29.70
N ASP A 230 0.75 7.84 -29.40
CA ASP A 230 2.02 7.25 -29.84
C ASP A 230 2.06 7.17 -31.38
N ARG A 231 0.99 6.70 -32.02
CA ARG A 231 0.90 6.63 -33.50
C ARG A 231 0.92 8.00 -34.14
N ILE A 232 0.13 8.95 -33.64
CA ILE A 232 0.09 10.31 -34.17
C ILE A 232 1.45 10.98 -34.00
N GLY A 233 2.08 10.82 -32.84
CA GLY A 233 3.43 11.32 -32.57
C GLY A 233 4.48 10.77 -33.54
N ILE A 234 4.49 9.45 -33.76
CA ILE A 234 5.40 8.82 -34.73
C ILE A 234 5.13 9.33 -36.16
N LEU A 235 3.86 9.46 -36.56
CA LEU A 235 3.48 9.97 -37.88
C LEU A 235 3.93 11.43 -38.07
N LEU A 236 3.80 12.28 -37.05
CA LEU A 236 4.27 13.67 -37.09
C LEU A 236 5.80 13.75 -37.22
N VAL A 237 6.54 12.94 -36.46
CA VAL A 237 8.01 12.88 -36.55
C VAL A 237 8.44 12.40 -37.95
N ALA A 238 7.83 11.32 -38.45
CA ALA A 238 8.12 10.80 -39.79
C ALA A 238 7.77 11.82 -40.88
N GLY A 239 6.61 12.48 -40.79
CA GLY A 239 6.17 13.51 -41.72
C GLY A 239 7.12 14.71 -41.73
N THR A 240 7.59 15.15 -40.56
CA THR A 240 8.56 16.25 -40.45
C THR A 240 9.90 15.88 -41.09
N LEU A 241 10.40 14.67 -40.83
CA LEU A 241 11.64 14.17 -41.42
C LEU A 241 11.54 14.10 -42.95
N LEU A 242 10.44 13.56 -43.47
CA LEU A 242 10.17 13.50 -44.92
C LEU A 242 10.09 14.90 -45.53
N GLY A 243 9.45 15.86 -44.86
CA GLY A 243 9.40 17.26 -45.30
C GLY A 243 10.78 17.90 -45.38
N VAL A 244 11.64 17.72 -44.37
CA VAL A 244 13.01 18.25 -44.35
C VAL A 244 13.87 17.61 -45.44
N LEU A 245 13.82 16.28 -45.59
CA LEU A 245 14.56 15.56 -46.63
C LEU A 245 14.07 15.97 -48.02
N GLY A 246 12.76 16.07 -48.22
CA GLY A 246 12.15 16.52 -49.48
C GLY A 246 12.58 17.94 -49.84
N HIS A 247 12.55 18.86 -48.88
CA HIS A 247 13.03 20.23 -49.07
C HIS A 247 14.53 20.28 -49.41
N GLY A 248 15.35 19.47 -48.72
CA GLY A 248 16.77 19.33 -48.99
C GLY A 248 17.05 18.83 -50.41
N LEU A 249 16.32 17.78 -50.84
CA LEU A 249 16.43 17.23 -52.19
C LEU A 249 16.02 18.25 -53.25
N LEU A 250 14.93 18.98 -53.02
CA LEU A 250 14.46 20.02 -53.93
C LEU A 250 15.53 21.10 -54.14
N ARG A 251 16.19 21.53 -53.05
CA ARG A 251 17.31 22.49 -53.11
C ARG A 251 18.47 22.00 -53.96
N ILE A 252 18.84 20.71 -53.82
CA ILE A 252 19.94 20.11 -54.60
C ILE A 252 19.57 20.06 -56.09
N LEU A 253 18.36 19.58 -56.42
CA LEU A 253 17.91 19.45 -57.80
C LEU A 253 17.80 20.80 -58.51
N LEU A 254 17.25 21.81 -57.83
CA LEU A 254 17.15 23.17 -58.37
C LEU A 254 18.54 23.80 -58.58
N LYS A 255 19.50 23.57 -57.68
CA LYS A 255 20.88 24.03 -57.84
C LYS A 255 21.58 23.34 -59.01
N ALA A 256 21.38 22.04 -59.20
CA ALA A 256 21.93 21.29 -60.33
C ALA A 256 21.38 21.77 -61.67
N ARG A 257 20.06 22.01 -61.76
CA ARG A 257 19.40 22.59 -62.94
C ARG A 257 19.96 23.96 -63.30
N ARG A 258 20.16 24.83 -62.30
CA ARG A 258 20.71 26.18 -62.48
C ARG A 258 22.19 26.20 -62.89
N LYS A 259 22.91 25.08 -62.73
CA LYS A 259 24.31 24.90 -63.16
C LYS A 259 24.43 24.29 -64.55
N ALA A 260 23.36 23.67 -65.04
CA ALA A 260 23.27 23.03 -66.36
C ALA A 260 22.55 23.90 -67.40
N SER A 261 21.94 25.01 -66.96
CA SER A 261 21.47 26.14 -67.80
C SER A 261 22.53 27.23 -67.79
#